data_AF-A0A2R2W7S7-F1
#
_entry.id   AF-A0A2R2W7S7-F1
#
_cell.length_a   1.000
_cell.length_b   1.000
_cell.length_c   1.000
_cell.angle_alpha   90.00
_cell.angle_beta   90.00
_cell.angle_gamma   90.00
#
_symmetry.space_group_name_H-M   'P 1'
#
loop_
_entity.id
_entity.type
_entity.pdbx_description
1 polymer ?
#
loop_
_entity_poly.entity_id
_entity_poly.type
_entity_poly.pdbx_seq_one_letter_code
_entity_poly.pdbx_strand_id
1 'polypeptide(L)'
;MRFRPWLLIPTAAYLALVGWITLGPQPYGDTGSGLLRRALALFSQSPATGWLTFSRVEGLANVALFVPLGLLLALALPRRAVVVAVIACVGLSAGIEAFQGAYLPTRVDDVRDIVHNGLGGLIGAALATAARLAVAPSGRLLRRV
;
A
#
# COMPACT_ATOMS: atom_id res chain seq x y z
N MET A 1 -12.65 5.97 22.38
CA MET A 1 -13.21 5.50 21.10
C MET A 1 -12.86 4.03 20.94
N ARG A 2 -13.88 3.19 20.78
CA ARG A 2 -13.82 1.72 20.87
C ARG A 2 -13.21 1.12 19.59
N PHE A 3 -12.49 0.01 19.75
CA PHE A 3 -12.08 -0.89 18.67
C PHE A 3 -13.31 -1.29 17.83
N ARG A 4 -13.17 -1.35 16.50
CA ARG A 4 -14.27 -1.63 15.57
C ARG A 4 -14.03 -2.99 14.91
N PRO A 5 -14.45 -4.11 15.55
CA PRO A 5 -14.12 -5.45 15.09
C PRO A 5 -14.71 -5.78 13.71
N TRP A 6 -15.81 -5.14 13.31
CA TRP A 6 -16.40 -5.33 11.98
C TRP A 6 -15.50 -4.87 10.83
N LEU A 7 -14.53 -3.99 11.08
CA LEU A 7 -13.52 -3.59 10.09
C LEU A 7 -12.46 -4.67 9.86
N LEU A 8 -12.37 -5.69 10.73
CA LEU A 8 -11.43 -6.79 10.55
C LEU A 8 -11.75 -7.64 9.33
N ILE A 9 -13.04 -7.82 9.00
CA ILE A 9 -13.47 -8.61 7.85
C ILE A 9 -12.96 -7.99 6.53
N PRO A 10 -13.28 -6.72 6.19
CA PRO A 10 -12.75 -6.11 4.97
C PRO A 10 -11.23 -5.96 5.01
N THR A 11 -10.62 -5.75 6.19
CA THR A 11 -9.16 -5.71 6.32
C THR A 11 -8.54 -7.06 6.00
N ALA A 12 -9.07 -8.16 6.53
CA ALA A 12 -8.58 -9.51 6.27
C ALA A 12 -8.80 -9.92 4.81
N ALA A 13 -9.96 -9.60 4.24
CA ALA A 13 -10.23 -9.83 2.82
C ALA A 13 -9.25 -9.05 1.93
N TYR A 14 -8.97 -7.79 2.26
CA TYR A 14 -8.00 -6.98 1.53
C TYR A 14 -6.57 -7.48 1.71
N LEU A 15 -6.18 -7.92 2.91
CA LEU A 15 -4.88 -8.56 3.15
C LEU A 15 -4.71 -9.84 2.32
N ALA A 16 -5.76 -10.67 2.23
CA ALA A 16 -5.75 -11.86 1.39
C ALA A 16 -5.60 -11.49 -0.10
N LEU A 17 -6.27 -10.43 -0.55
CA LEU A 17 -6.11 -9.89 -1.90
C LEU A 17 -4.67 -9.40 -2.16
N VAL A 18 -4.10 -8.63 -1.23
CA VAL A 18 -2.72 -8.15 -1.33
C VAL A 18 -1.76 -9.33 -1.39
N GLY A 19 -1.90 -10.29 -0.49
CA GLY A 19 -1.09 -11.52 -0.48
C GLY A 19 -1.25 -12.32 -1.76
N TRP A 20 -2.45 -12.45 -2.29
CA TRP A 20 -2.69 -13.11 -3.58
C TRP A 20 -2.01 -12.37 -4.74
N ILE A 21 -2.05 -11.03 -4.75
CA ILE A 21 -1.40 -10.23 -5.80
C ILE A 21 0.14 -10.31 -5.70
N THR A 22 0.70 -10.29 -4.50
CA THR A 22 2.15 -10.22 -4.29
C THR A 22 2.83 -11.58 -4.24
N LEU A 23 2.14 -12.61 -3.73
CA LEU A 23 2.67 -13.97 -3.55
C LEU A 23 2.05 -14.99 -4.53
N GLY A 24 0.95 -14.64 -5.20
CA GLY A 24 0.29 -15.54 -6.15
C GLY A 24 1.09 -15.77 -7.43
N PRO A 25 0.66 -16.74 -8.27
CA PRO A 25 1.26 -16.98 -9.57
C PRO A 25 1.18 -15.69 -10.40
N GLN A 26 2.32 -15.22 -10.86
CA GLN A 26 2.44 -13.85 -11.34
C GLN A 26 1.48 -13.55 -12.52
N PRO A 27 0.80 -12.39 -12.53
CA PRO A 27 0.34 -11.76 -13.78
C PRO A 27 1.52 -11.35 -14.67
N TYR A 28 2.70 -11.19 -14.06
CA TYR A 28 4.00 -10.93 -14.68
C TYR A 28 4.71 -12.22 -15.13
N GLY A 29 3.99 -13.17 -15.72
CA GLY A 29 4.64 -14.06 -16.69
C GLY A 29 5.32 -13.20 -17.78
N ASP A 30 6.32 -13.74 -18.48
CA ASP A 30 7.12 -13.05 -19.52
C ASP A 30 6.28 -12.20 -20.49
N THR A 31 5.02 -12.54 -20.69
CA THR A 31 4.07 -11.86 -21.58
C THR A 31 3.49 -10.55 -21.00
N GLY A 32 3.09 -10.52 -19.72
CA GLY A 32 2.44 -9.34 -19.11
C GLY A 32 3.43 -8.22 -18.81
N SER A 33 4.60 -8.58 -18.26
CA SER A 33 5.74 -7.67 -18.11
C SER A 33 6.24 -7.15 -19.46
N GLY A 34 6.25 -8.02 -20.49
CA GLY A 34 6.62 -7.69 -21.85
C GLY A 34 5.70 -6.64 -22.48
N LEU A 35 4.38 -6.75 -22.30
CA LEU A 35 3.43 -5.79 -22.86
C LEU A 35 3.56 -4.40 -22.20
N LEU A 36 3.66 -4.35 -20.87
CA LEU A 36 3.89 -3.10 -20.14
C LEU A 36 5.23 -2.48 -20.56
N ARG A 37 6.31 -3.27 -20.65
CA ARG A 37 7.62 -2.79 -21.11
C ARG A 37 7.57 -2.23 -22.53
N ARG A 38 6.84 -2.88 -23.45
CA ARG A 38 6.63 -2.38 -24.82
C ARG A 38 5.85 -1.08 -24.84
N ALA A 39 4.78 -0.97 -24.06
CA ALA A 39 4.02 0.27 -23.95
C ALA A 39 4.89 1.41 -23.40
N LEU A 40 5.66 1.15 -22.33
CA LEU A 40 6.56 2.14 -21.75
C LEU A 40 7.71 2.52 -22.70
N ALA A 41 8.17 1.62 -23.55
CA ALA A 41 9.15 1.92 -24.60
C ALA A 41 8.60 2.84 -25.71
N LEU A 42 7.28 2.87 -25.92
CA LEU A 42 6.64 3.86 -26.79
C LEU A 42 6.54 5.22 -26.09
N PHE A 43 6.15 5.22 -24.81
CA PHE A 43 6.10 6.45 -24.00
C PHE A 43 7.48 7.07 -23.76
N SER A 44 8.55 6.26 -23.71
CA SER A 44 9.89 6.77 -23.47
C SER A 44 10.48 7.55 -24.65
N GLN A 45 9.87 7.46 -25.84
CA GLN A 45 10.29 8.20 -27.03
C GLN A 45 9.85 9.67 -27.01
N SER A 46 8.91 10.04 -26.14
CA SER A 46 8.49 11.43 -25.96
C SER A 46 9.19 12.05 -24.74
N PRO A 47 9.81 13.24 -24.87
CA PRO A 47 10.41 13.95 -23.75
C PRO A 47 9.45 14.21 -22.58
N ALA A 48 8.15 14.37 -22.86
CA ALA A 48 7.12 14.63 -21.85
C ALA A 48 6.76 13.39 -21.01
N THR A 49 6.98 12.18 -21.52
CA THR A 49 6.62 10.90 -20.86
C THR A 49 7.83 9.99 -20.60
N GLY A 50 9.04 10.41 -21.00
CA GLY A 50 10.29 9.69 -20.75
C GLY A 50 10.61 9.44 -19.28
N TRP A 51 9.99 10.20 -18.37
CA TRP A 51 10.11 9.98 -16.94
C TRP A 51 9.30 8.78 -16.43
N LEU A 52 8.38 8.21 -17.22
CA LEU A 52 7.48 7.13 -16.81
C LEU A 52 8.14 5.77 -17.08
N THR A 53 9.08 5.40 -16.20
CA THR A 53 9.82 4.14 -16.31
C THR A 53 9.07 2.98 -15.65
N PHE A 54 9.41 1.75 -16.03
CA PHE A 54 8.82 0.53 -15.46
C PHE A 54 8.92 0.51 -13.94
N SER A 55 10.10 0.80 -13.38
CA SER A 55 10.30 0.85 -11.93
C SER A 55 9.45 1.91 -11.21
N ARG A 56 9.13 3.03 -11.88
CA ARG A 56 8.24 4.05 -11.29
C ARG A 56 6.79 3.62 -11.33
N VAL A 57 6.35 2.97 -12.40
CA VAL A 57 4.98 2.42 -12.48
C VAL A 57 4.79 1.33 -11.42
N GLU A 58 5.79 0.46 -11.24
CA GLU A 58 5.79 -0.54 -10.16
C GLU A 58 5.73 0.13 -8.78
N GLY A 59 6.60 1.11 -8.53
CA GLY A 59 6.58 1.85 -7.27
C GLY A 59 5.26 2.55 -6.97
N LEU A 60 4.65 3.18 -7.97
CA LEU A 60 3.33 3.81 -7.84
C LEU A 60 2.22 2.79 -7.62
N ALA A 61 2.28 1.62 -8.27
CA ALA A 61 1.33 0.53 -8.07
C ALA A 61 1.44 -0.02 -6.63
N ASN A 62 2.66 -0.19 -6.12
CA ASN A 62 2.92 -0.60 -4.74
C ASN A 62 2.36 0.40 -3.72
N VAL A 63 2.63 1.71 -3.90
CA VAL A 63 2.00 2.77 -3.10
C VAL A 63 0.48 2.65 -3.15
N ALA A 64 -0.11 2.59 -4.35
CA ALA A 64 -1.55 2.55 -4.54
C ALA A 64 -2.21 1.32 -3.90
N LEU A 65 -1.54 0.15 -3.96
CA LEU A 65 -2.02 -1.09 -3.36
C LEU A 65 -2.07 -0.99 -1.83
N PHE A 66 -1.09 -0.32 -1.22
CA PHE A 66 -1.00 -0.18 0.24
C PHE A 66 -1.82 0.97 0.83
N VAL A 67 -2.26 1.95 0.03
CA VAL A 67 -3.14 3.04 0.52
C VAL A 67 -4.44 2.52 1.15
N PRO A 68 -5.24 1.65 0.49
CA PRO A 68 -6.45 1.10 1.10
C PRO A 68 -6.14 0.22 2.32
N LEU A 69 -5.03 -0.52 2.31
CA LEU A 69 -4.62 -1.35 3.44
C LEU A 69 -4.33 -0.48 4.68
N GLY A 70 -3.50 0.56 4.52
CA GLY A 70 -3.18 1.51 5.57
C GLY A 70 -4.42 2.22 6.12
N LEU A 71 -5.35 2.60 5.22
CA LEU A 71 -6.64 3.19 5.59
C LEU A 71 -7.47 2.24 6.46
N LEU A 72 -7.68 1.00 6.01
CA LEU A 72 -8.48 -0.01 6.71
C LEU A 72 -7.89 -0.36 8.09
N LEU A 73 -6.58 -0.62 8.15
CA LEU A 73 -5.87 -0.88 9.40
C LEU A 73 -5.97 0.31 10.36
N ALA A 74 -5.71 1.52 9.87
CA ALA A 74 -5.78 2.71 10.70
C ALA A 74 -7.20 2.96 11.21
N LEU A 75 -8.24 2.67 10.41
CA LEU A 75 -9.65 2.80 10.81
C LEU A 75 -10.08 1.74 11.84
N ALA A 76 -9.57 0.50 11.72
CA ALA A 76 -9.83 -0.60 12.65
C ALA A 76 -9.21 -0.35 14.03
N LEU A 77 -8.03 0.28 14.07
CA LEU A 77 -7.29 0.58 15.29
C LEU A 77 -7.78 1.85 16.00
N PRO A 78 -7.58 1.99 17.33
CA PRO A 78 -7.83 3.25 18.04
C PRO A 78 -7.00 4.41 17.47
N ARG A 79 -7.51 5.66 17.55
CA ARG A 79 -6.82 6.88 17.08
C ARG A 79 -5.35 7.01 17.52
N ARG A 80 -5.04 6.64 18.77
CA ARG A 80 -3.68 6.68 19.33
C ARG A 80 -2.71 5.67 18.71
N ALA A 81 -3.22 4.68 18.00
CA ALA A 81 -2.47 3.56 17.42
C ALA A 81 -2.40 3.64 15.89
N VAL A 82 -2.66 4.80 15.27
CA VAL A 82 -2.57 4.96 13.81
C VAL A 82 -1.15 4.66 13.31
N VAL A 83 -0.12 5.00 14.09
CA VAL A 83 1.28 4.66 13.77
C VAL A 83 1.49 3.15 13.64
N VAL A 84 0.75 2.34 14.43
CA VAL A 84 0.81 0.87 14.34
C VAL A 84 0.33 0.37 12.97
N ALA A 85 -0.63 1.05 12.33
CA ALA A 85 -1.06 0.69 10.97
C ALA A 85 0.07 0.87 9.95
N VAL A 86 0.86 1.95 10.07
CA VAL A 86 2.01 2.21 9.19
C VAL A 86 3.12 1.19 9.44
N ILE A 87 3.45 0.92 10.71
CA ILE A 87 4.43 -0.12 11.07
C ILE A 87 4.00 -1.49 10.56
N ALA A 88 2.70 -1.83 10.67
CA ALA A 88 2.17 -3.08 10.15
C ALA A 88 2.29 -3.17 8.62
N CYS A 89 2.06 -2.07 7.89
CA CYS A 89 2.26 -2.03 6.44
C CYS A 89 3.74 -2.28 6.06
N VAL A 90 4.68 -1.60 6.75
CA VAL A 90 6.12 -1.78 6.52
C VAL A 90 6.53 -3.21 6.86
N GLY A 91 6.09 -3.74 8.00
CA GLY A 91 6.40 -5.10 8.43
C GLY A 91 5.83 -6.16 7.48
N LEU A 92 4.60 -5.97 6.99
CA LEU A 92 4.01 -6.85 5.98
C LEU A 92 4.81 -6.82 4.68
N SER A 93 5.21 -5.64 4.22
CA SER A 93 6.04 -5.50 3.02
C SER A 93 7.39 -6.19 3.18
N ALA A 94 8.05 -6.02 4.34
CA ALA A 94 9.32 -6.69 4.62
C ALA A 94 9.16 -8.22 4.69
N GLY A 95 8.04 -8.71 5.22
CA GLY A 95 7.71 -10.13 5.23
C GLY A 95 7.47 -10.71 3.83
N ILE A 96 6.78 -9.95 2.96
CA ILE A 96 6.59 -10.31 1.55
C ILE A 96 7.94 -10.38 0.84
N GLU A 97 8.78 -9.37 1.01
CA GLU A 97 10.14 -9.30 0.45
C GLU A 97 10.96 -10.52 0.86
N ALA A 98 11.05 -10.78 2.18
CA ALA A 98 11.82 -11.90 2.71
C ALA A 98 11.31 -13.27 2.21
N PHE A 99 9.98 -13.41 2.04
CA PHE A 99 9.41 -14.62 1.47
C PHE A 99 9.75 -14.77 -0.01
N GLN A 100 9.69 -13.69 -0.78
CA GLN A 100 10.05 -13.69 -2.19
C GLN A 100 11.54 -14.02 -2.38
N GLY A 101 12.45 -13.38 -1.65
CA GLY A 101 13.88 -13.67 -1.73
C GLY A 101 14.23 -15.11 -1.32
N ALA A 102 13.50 -15.69 -0.36
CA ALA A 102 13.74 -17.06 0.10
C ALA A 102 13.16 -18.15 -0.83
N TYR A 103 12.03 -17.88 -1.50
CA TYR A 103 11.24 -18.93 -2.18
C TYR A 103 10.95 -18.66 -3.66
N LEU A 104 11.23 -17.44 -4.18
CA LEU A 104 11.03 -17.06 -5.57
C LEU A 104 12.37 -16.65 -6.21
N PRO A 105 13.18 -17.62 -6.70
CA PRO A 105 14.58 -17.40 -7.11
C PRO A 105 14.79 -16.45 -8.31
N THR A 106 13.73 -16.01 -8.98
CA THR A 106 13.78 -15.01 -10.06
C THR A 106 13.51 -13.58 -9.59
N ARG A 107 13.20 -13.37 -8.30
CA ARG A 107 12.99 -12.04 -7.72
C ARG A 107 14.32 -11.44 -7.29
N VAL A 108 14.55 -10.20 -7.67
CA VAL A 108 15.60 -9.37 -7.09
C VAL A 108 14.94 -8.59 -5.97
N ASP A 109 15.37 -8.82 -4.73
CA ASP A 109 14.94 -8.04 -3.59
C ASP A 109 15.27 -6.55 -3.82
N ASP A 110 14.27 -5.69 -3.79
CA ASP A 110 14.42 -4.24 -3.92
C ASP A 110 13.79 -3.55 -2.69
N VAL A 111 14.66 -3.05 -1.82
CA VAL A 111 14.32 -2.23 -0.64
C VAL A 111 13.34 -1.09 -0.98
N ARG A 112 13.30 -0.65 -2.24
CA ARG A 112 12.32 0.33 -2.73
C ARG A 112 10.88 -0.11 -2.55
N ASP A 113 10.57 -1.40 -2.61
CA ASP A 113 9.20 -1.89 -2.43
C ASP A 113 8.71 -1.71 -1.00
N ILE A 114 9.59 -1.93 -0.02
CA ILE A 114 9.31 -1.62 1.39
C ILE A 114 9.02 -0.12 1.57
N VAL A 115 9.79 0.75 0.89
CA VAL A 115 9.57 2.20 0.94
C VAL A 115 8.25 2.59 0.29
N HIS A 116 7.95 2.11 -0.91
CA HIS A 116 6.70 2.39 -1.63
C HIS A 116 5.47 1.91 -0.85
N ASN A 117 5.52 0.69 -0.32
CA ASN A 117 4.44 0.12 0.48
C ASN A 117 4.26 0.87 1.81
N GLY A 118 5.37 1.26 2.45
CA GLY A 118 5.36 2.12 3.63
C GLY A 118 4.72 3.49 3.37
N LEU A 119 5.05 4.13 2.24
CA LEU A 119 4.43 5.38 1.80
C LEU A 119 2.91 5.23 1.56
N GLY A 120 2.50 4.14 0.90
CA GLY A 120 1.09 3.81 0.74
C GLY A 120 0.38 3.67 2.08
N GLY A 121 0.97 2.91 3.00
CA GLY A 121 0.46 2.74 4.37
C GLY A 121 0.32 4.06 5.13
N LEU A 122 1.31 4.96 5.00
CA LEU A 122 1.29 6.29 5.59
C LEU A 122 0.17 7.16 5.03
N ILE A 123 0.02 7.20 3.70
CA ILE A 123 -1.05 7.95 3.03
C ILE A 123 -2.43 7.43 3.47
N GLY A 124 -2.62 6.11 3.48
CA GLY A 124 -3.85 5.48 3.97
C GLY A 124 -4.18 5.86 5.42
N ALA A 125 -3.17 5.80 6.30
CA ALA A 125 -3.31 6.19 7.69
C ALA A 125 -3.64 7.69 7.88
N ALA A 126 -3.06 8.55 7.05
CA ALA A 126 -3.37 9.98 7.03
C ALA A 126 -4.83 10.22 6.59
N LEU A 127 -5.29 9.54 5.53
CA LEU A 127 -6.69 9.60 5.08
C LEU A 127 -7.67 9.12 6.15
N ALA A 128 -7.35 8.03 6.87
CA ALA A 128 -8.16 7.56 8.00
C ALA A 128 -8.28 8.64 9.08
N THR A 129 -7.18 9.33 9.37
CA THR A 129 -7.13 10.40 10.37
C THR A 129 -7.94 11.61 9.93
N ALA A 130 -7.81 12.03 8.67
CA ALA A 130 -8.61 13.11 8.10
C ALA A 130 -10.10 12.80 8.14
N ALA A 131 -10.52 11.61 7.70
CA ALA A 131 -11.93 11.17 7.74
C ALA A 131 -12.49 11.18 9.17
N ARG A 132 -11.67 10.74 10.14
CA ARG A 132 -12.02 10.77 11.56
C ARG A 132 -12.23 12.20 12.07
N LEU A 133 -11.41 13.16 11.65
CA LEU A 133 -11.53 14.56 12.03
C LEU A 133 -12.75 15.21 11.40
N ALA A 134 -13.02 14.94 10.11
CA ALA A 134 -14.20 15.45 9.40
C ALA A 134 -15.53 14.98 10.02
N VAL A 135 -15.57 13.77 10.57
CA VAL A 135 -16.76 13.19 11.21
C VAL A 135 -16.87 13.58 12.70
N ALA A 136 -15.83 14.15 13.32
CA ALA A 136 -15.92 14.60 14.70
C ALA A 136 -16.78 15.87 14.76
N PRO A 137 -17.95 15.86 15.46
CA PRO A 137 -18.81 17.04 15.50
C PRO A 137 -18.06 18.23 16.11
N SER A 138 -18.16 19.37 15.44
CA SER A 138 -17.46 20.64 15.71
C SER A 138 -17.60 21.16 17.15
N GLY A 139 -18.51 20.59 17.96
CA GLY A 139 -18.79 21.02 19.33
C GLY A 139 -17.81 20.55 20.43
N ARG A 140 -16.76 19.75 20.13
CA ARG A 140 -15.77 19.37 21.16
C ARG A 140 -14.60 20.34 21.31
N LEU A 141 -14.38 21.23 20.34
CA LEU A 141 -13.30 22.22 20.39
C LEU A 141 -13.60 23.39 21.35
N LEU A 142 -14.87 23.63 21.69
CA LEU A 142 -15.29 24.70 22.60
C LEU A 142 -15.41 24.30 24.08
N ARG A 143 -15.12 23.05 24.45
CA ARG A 143 -15.22 22.54 25.85
C ARG A 143 -13.87 22.41 26.58
N ARG A 144 -12.85 23.12 26.10
CA ARG A 144 -11.50 23.15 26.73
C ARG A 144 -11.01 24.57 27.02
N VAL A 145 -11.93 25.51 27.24
CA VAL A 145 -11.63 26.81 27.86
C VAL A 145 -12.26 26.81 29.24
#